data_AF-X1J7M3-F1
#
_entry.id   AF-X1J7M3-F1
#
_cell.length_a   1.000
_cell.length_b   1.000
_cell.length_c   1.000
_cell.angle_alpha   90.00
_cell.angle_beta   90.00
_cell.angle_gamma   90.00
#
_symmetry.space_group_name_H-M   'P 1'
#
loop_
_entity.id
_entity.type
_entity.pdbx_description
1 polymer ?
#
loop_
_entity_poly.entity_id
_entity_poly.type
_entity_poly.pdbx_seq_one_letter_code
_entity_poly.pdbx_strand_id
1 'polypeptide(L)'
;GIADNLPGILLCYAGIVSIVYAFIHHWKKRKNYVILLVASVIGFIVFAVLHNVMEAVGVEIIGAGFFLIAIFVCPATLLIGLAGTLITGSRK
;
A
#
# COMPACT_ATOMS: atom_id res chain seq x y z
N GLY A 1 -19.29 11.70 -9.17
CA GLY A 1 -18.04 11.91 -8.39
C GLY A 1 -17.54 10.59 -7.86
N ILE A 2 -16.23 10.44 -7.64
CA ILE A 2 -15.64 9.20 -7.08
C ILE A 2 -16.30 8.78 -5.74
N ALA A 3 -16.82 9.75 -4.98
CA ALA A 3 -17.61 9.52 -3.76
C ALA A 3 -18.95 8.78 -3.97
N ASP A 4 -19.49 8.77 -5.19
CA ASP A 4 -20.76 8.13 -5.52
C ASP A 4 -20.60 6.61 -5.75
N ASN A 5 -19.37 6.09 -5.75
CA ASN A 5 -19.06 4.67 -5.94
C ASN A 5 -18.20 4.11 -4.79
N LEU A 6 -18.64 4.34 -3.56
CA LEU A 6 -18.05 3.75 -2.36
C LEU A 6 -17.87 2.22 -2.46
N PRO A 7 -18.83 1.42 -3.01
CA PRO A 7 -18.64 -0.02 -3.15
C PRO A 7 -17.46 -0.40 -4.04
N GLY A 8 -17.26 0.31 -5.16
CA GLY A 8 -16.13 0.06 -6.05
C GLY A 8 -14.77 0.31 -5.38
N ILE A 9 -14.66 1.41 -4.63
CA ILE A 9 -13.43 1.74 -3.89
C ILE A 9 -13.12 0.68 -2.84
N LEU A 10 -14.12 0.23 -2.09
CA LEU A 10 -13.98 -0.85 -1.11
C LEU A 10 -13.51 -2.15 -1.78
N LEU A 11 -14.05 -2.47 -2.96
CA LEU A 11 -13.65 -3.65 -3.72
C LEU A 11 -12.19 -3.56 -4.18
N CYS A 12 -11.75 -2.39 -4.64
CA CYS A 12 -10.34 -2.15 -5.00
C CYS A 12 -9.41 -2.35 -3.80
N TYR A 13 -9.75 -1.79 -2.63
CA TYR A 13 -8.98 -2.00 -1.41
C TYR A 13 -8.98 -3.47 -0.97
N ALA A 14 -10.13 -4.14 -0.98
CA ALA A 14 -10.24 -5.56 -0.63
C ALA A 14 -9.39 -6.43 -1.57
N GLY A 15 -9.40 -6.15 -2.87
CA GLY A 15 -8.57 -6.84 -3.86
C GLY A 15 -7.08 -6.65 -3.59
N ILE A 16 -6.63 -5.42 -3.36
CA ILE A 16 -5.22 -5.12 -3.09
C ILE A 16 -4.76 -5.74 -1.77
N VAL A 17 -5.57 -5.64 -0.71
CA VAL A 17 -5.30 -6.31 0.56
C VAL A 17 -5.18 -7.82 0.37
N SER A 18 -6.10 -8.43 -0.39
CA SER A 18 -6.08 -9.88 -0.66
C SER A 18 -4.83 -10.30 -1.42
N ILE A 19 -4.43 -9.55 -2.45
CA ILE A 19 -3.21 -9.81 -3.24
C ILE A 19 -1.98 -9.69 -2.34
N VAL A 20 -1.84 -8.59 -1.60
CA VAL A 20 -0.70 -8.37 -0.70
C VAL A 20 -0.64 -9.48 0.34
N TYR A 21 -1.78 -9.81 0.96
CA TYR A 21 -1.89 -10.86 1.96
C TYR A 21 -1.51 -12.23 1.38
N ALA A 22 -1.92 -12.55 0.16
CA ALA A 22 -1.54 -13.79 -0.52
C ALA A 22 -0.01 -13.94 -0.63
N PHE A 23 0.75 -12.85 -0.79
CA PHE A 23 2.21 -12.93 -0.80
C PHE A 23 2.82 -13.07 0.59
N ILE A 24 2.23 -12.47 1.63
CA ILE A 24 2.86 -12.37 2.96
C ILE A 24 2.27 -13.32 4.01
N HIS A 25 1.19 -14.05 3.73
CA HIS A 25 0.54 -14.95 4.71
C HIS A 25 1.48 -16.01 5.29
N HIS A 26 2.51 -16.41 4.55
CA HIS A 26 3.51 -17.40 4.99
C HIS A 26 4.56 -16.81 5.96
N TRP A 27 4.59 -15.50 6.16
CA TRP A 27 5.56 -14.85 7.03
C TRP A 27 5.25 -15.12 8.50
N LYS A 28 6.18 -15.81 9.17
CA LYS A 28 6.09 -16.13 10.61
C LYS A 28 6.88 -15.16 11.50
N LYS A 29 7.77 -14.36 10.94
CA LYS A 29 8.69 -13.49 11.70
C LYS A 29 8.16 -12.07 11.78
N ARG A 30 8.04 -11.53 13.00
CA ARG A 30 7.66 -10.13 13.25
C ARG A 30 8.50 -9.11 12.46
N LYS A 31 9.80 -9.38 12.31
CA LYS A 31 10.74 -8.50 11.59
C LYS A 31 10.29 -8.20 10.15
N ASN A 32 9.70 -9.18 9.46
CA ASN A 32 9.26 -8.99 8.08
C ASN A 32 8.08 -8.01 8.00
N TYR A 33 7.14 -8.08 8.94
CA TYR A 33 6.02 -7.15 9.02
C TYR A 33 6.45 -5.73 9.39
N VAL A 34 7.48 -5.58 10.25
CA VAL A 34 8.08 -4.27 10.55
C VAL A 34 8.75 -3.69 9.30
N ILE A 35 9.49 -4.50 8.54
CA ILE A 35 10.08 -4.07 7.27
C ILE A 35 8.99 -3.63 6.30
N LEU A 36 7.90 -4.38 6.17
CA LEU A 36 6.76 -4.00 5.31
C LEU A 36 6.14 -2.67 5.75
N LEU A 37 5.96 -2.45 7.06
CA LEU A 37 5.46 -1.19 7.60
C LEU A 37 6.38 -0.02 7.24
N VAL A 38 7.68 -0.15 7.49
CA VAL A 38 8.65 0.91 7.17
C VAL A 38 8.74 1.15 5.66
N ALA A 39 8.78 0.08 4.87
CA ALA A 39 8.81 0.14 3.41
C ALA A 39 7.53 0.79 2.84
N SER A 40 6.36 0.58 3.46
CA SER A 40 5.11 1.22 3.02
C SER A 40 5.14 2.74 3.21
N VAL A 41 5.69 3.22 4.33
CA VAL A 41 5.83 4.67 4.62
C VAL A 41 6.84 5.30 3.67
N ILE A 42 8.01 4.68 3.50
CA ILE A 42 9.04 5.18 2.57
C ILE A 42 8.52 5.14 1.13
N GLY A 43 7.88 4.03 0.74
CA GLY A 43 7.29 3.84 -0.58
C GLY A 43 6.25 4.91 -0.89
N PHE A 44 5.40 5.27 0.07
CA PHE A 44 4.42 6.35 -0.11
C PHE A 44 5.10 7.67 -0.50
N ILE A 45 6.15 8.06 0.24
CA ILE A 45 6.90 9.30 -0.04
C ILE A 45 7.55 9.22 -1.42
N VAL A 46 8.21 8.10 -1.74
CA VAL A 46 8.89 7.90 -3.03
C VAL A 46 7.90 7.97 -4.19
N PHE A 47 6.77 7.27 -4.13
CA PHE A 47 5.77 7.27 -5.19
C PHE A 47 5.04 8.61 -5.32
N ALA A 48 4.81 9.31 -4.20
CA ALA A 48 4.27 10.67 -4.24
C ALA A 48 5.23 11.63 -4.96
N VAL A 49 6.53 11.58 -4.66
CA VAL A 49 7.54 12.39 -5.36
C VAL A 49 7.59 12.00 -6.84
N LEU A 50 7.64 10.70 -7.17
CA LEU A 50 7.67 10.23 -8.56
C LEU A 50 6.45 10.69 -9.35
N HIS A 51 5.25 10.64 -8.77
CA HIS A 51 4.03 11.15 -9.41
C HIS A 51 4.19 12.63 -9.80
N ASN A 52 4.64 13.47 -8.86
CA ASN A 52 4.85 14.91 -9.12
C ASN A 52 5.94 15.15 -10.16
N VAL A 53 7.03 14.38 -10.14
CA VAL A 53 8.10 14.51 -11.15
C VAL A 53 7.60 14.11 -12.53
N MET A 54 6.84 13.01 -12.66
CA MET A 54 6.28 12.59 -13.95
C MET A 54 5.26 13.60 -14.50
N GLU A 55 4.47 14.21 -13.61
CA GLU A 55 3.55 15.27 -13.98
C GLU A 55 4.30 16.52 -14.48
N ALA A 56 5.38 16.91 -13.81
CA ALA A 56 6.23 18.02 -14.25
C ALA A 56 6.93 17.79 -15.60
N VAL A 57 7.24 16.52 -15.94
CA VAL A 57 7.87 16.14 -17.22
C VAL A 57 6.84 15.90 -18.34
N GLY A 58 5.54 15.96 -18.03
CA GLY A 58 4.46 15.77 -19.00
C GLY A 58 4.16 14.30 -19.33
N VAL A 59 4.52 13.37 -18.44
CA VAL A 59 4.27 11.92 -18.61
C VAL A 59 3.12 11.47 -17.72
N GLU A 60 1.93 12.00 -18.00
CA GLU A 60 0.75 11.92 -17.13
C GLU A 60 0.31 10.49 -16.82
N ILE A 61 0.32 9.60 -17.80
CA ILE A 61 -0.14 8.20 -17.63
C ILE A 61 0.75 7.45 -16.61
N ILE A 62 2.06 7.67 -16.68
CA ILE A 62 3.02 7.06 -15.75
C ILE A 62 2.89 7.70 -14.37
N GLY A 63 2.72 9.03 -14.32
CA GLY A 63 2.45 9.75 -13.09
C GLY A 63 1.20 9.24 -12.36
N ALA A 64 0.10 9.05 -13.10
CA ALA A 64 -1.15 8.49 -12.57
C ALA A 64 -0.94 7.06 -12.03
N GLY A 65 -0.09 6.25 -12.67
CA GLY A 65 0.29 4.94 -12.15
C GLY A 65 0.97 5.02 -10.78
N PHE A 66 1.94 5.92 -10.62
CA PHE A 66 2.60 6.13 -9.31
C PHE A 66 1.65 6.67 -8.26
N PHE A 67 0.74 7.56 -8.65
CA PHE A 67 -0.32 8.04 -7.77
C PHE A 67 -1.19 6.88 -7.27
N LEU A 68 -1.72 6.04 -8.18
CA LEU A 68 -2.55 4.90 -7.82
C LEU A 68 -1.84 3.93 -6.86
N ILE A 69 -0.55 3.66 -7.07
CA ILE A 69 0.26 2.85 -6.14
C ILE A 69 0.33 3.53 -4.77
N ALA A 70 0.58 4.84 -4.72
CA ALA A 70 0.69 5.60 -3.47
C ALA A 70 -0.62 5.61 -2.68
N ILE A 71 -1.79 5.77 -3.30
CA ILE A 71 -3.09 5.81 -2.60
C ILE A 71 -3.67 4.43 -2.28
N PHE A 72 -3.44 3.42 -3.11
CA PHE A 72 -4.04 2.11 -2.86
C PHE A 72 -3.09 1.10 -2.23
N VAL A 73 -1.87 0.94 -2.76
CA VAL A 73 -0.94 -0.11 -2.32
C VAL A 73 -0.25 0.27 -1.02
N CYS A 74 0.24 1.51 -0.89
CA CYS A 74 0.94 1.94 0.32
C CYS A 74 0.05 1.89 1.58
N PRO A 75 -1.21 2.38 1.58
CA PRO A 75 -2.06 2.29 2.76
C PRO A 75 -2.48 0.86 3.07
N ALA A 76 -2.78 0.04 2.06
CA ALA A 76 -3.09 -1.38 2.27
C ALA A 76 -1.91 -2.13 2.91
N THR A 77 -0.70 -1.95 2.38
CA THR A 77 0.51 -2.58 2.93
C THR A 77 0.89 -2.05 4.31
N LEU A 78 0.64 -0.77 4.59
CA LEU A 78 0.82 -0.16 5.91
C LEU A 78 -0.10 -0.80 6.95
N LEU A 79 -1.40 -0.93 6.63
CA LEU A 79 -2.38 -1.57 7.51
C LEU A 79 -2.00 -3.03 7.81
N ILE A 80 -1.60 -3.79 6.79
CA ILE A 80 -1.22 -5.19 6.98
C ILE A 80 0.11 -5.30 7.75
N GLY A 81 1.09 -4.44 7.47
CA GLY A 81 2.35 -4.37 8.22
C GLY A 81 2.15 -4.06 9.70
N LEU A 82 1.22 -3.13 10.00
CA LEU A 82 0.84 -2.80 11.38
C LEU A 82 0.14 -3.97 12.06
N ALA A 83 -0.92 -4.51 11.44
CA ALA A 83 -1.67 -5.64 11.98
C ALA A 83 -0.76 -6.87 12.22
N GLY A 84 0.08 -7.23 11.25
CA GLY A 84 1.01 -8.35 11.36
C GLY A 84 2.07 -8.14 12.44
N THR A 85 2.58 -6.90 12.59
CA THR A 85 3.52 -6.55 13.66
C THR A 85 2.89 -6.68 15.06
N LEU A 86 1.63 -6.27 15.21
CA LEU A 86 0.88 -6.38 16.47
C LEU A 86 0.55 -7.84 16.80
N ILE A 87 -0.08 -8.56 15.87
CA ILE A 87 -0.50 -9.96 16.09
C ILE A 87 0.71 -10.86 16.40
N THR A 88 1.80 -10.72 15.65
CA THR A 88 3.02 -11.51 15.89
C THR A 88 3.79 -11.02 17.12
N GLY A 89 3.61 -9.75 17.51
CA GLY A 89 4.20 -9.18 18.72
C GLY A 89 3.51 -9.63 20.01
N SER A 90 2.19 -9.83 19.98
CA SER A 90 1.38 -10.28 21.11
C SER A 90 1.45 -11.79 21.38
N ARG A 91 1.98 -12.60 20.44
CA ARG A 91 2.20 -14.05 20.63
C ARG A 91 3.50 -14.37 21.41
N LYS A 92 3.96 -13.45 22.26
CA LYS A 92 5.11 -13.64 23.15
C LYS A 92 4.67 -14.17 24.49
#